data_AF-A0A7Y5PWG2-F1
#
_entry.id   AF-A0A7Y5PWG2-F1
#
_cell.length_a   1.000
_cell.length_b   1.000
_cell.length_c   1.000
_cell.angle_alpha   90.00
_cell.angle_beta   90.00
_cell.angle_gamma   90.00
#
_symmetry.space_group_name_H-M   'P 1'
#
loop_
_entity.id
_entity.type
_entity.pdbx_description
1 polymer ?
#
loop_
_entity_poly.entity_id
_entity_poly.type
_entity_poly.pdbx_seq_one_letter_code
_entity_poly.pdbx_strand_id
1 'polypeptide(L)' 'MPDASRLKVAVVGVGHLGTFHARILAGRADVELVAVVDANPARAAQVAAEL' A
#
# COMPACT_ATOMS: atom_id res chain seq x y z
N MET A 1 23.33 -8.82 11.13
CA MET A 1 21.89 -9.09 10.93
C MET A 1 21.37 -7.94 10.10
N PRO A 2 20.67 -8.16 8.97
CA PRO A 2 20.13 -7.01 8.24
C PRO A 2 19.21 -6.25 9.20
N ASP A 3 19.36 -4.93 9.23
CA ASP A 3 18.66 -4.02 10.13
C ASP A 3 17.17 -4.37 10.26
N ALA A 4 16.60 -4.11 11.44
CA ALA A 4 15.18 -4.28 11.74
C ALA A 4 14.28 -3.27 10.98
N SER A 5 14.60 -2.97 9.71
CA SER A 5 13.81 -2.12 8.84
C SER A 5 12.53 -2.85 8.45
N ARG A 6 11.39 -2.16 8.59
CA ARG A 6 10.06 -2.64 8.18
C ARG A 6 10.08 -3.16 6.75
N LEU A 7 9.33 -4.23 6.49
CA LEU A 7 9.24 -4.80 5.15
C LEU A 7 8.57 -3.80 4.20
N LYS A 8 9.26 -3.38 3.15
CA LYS A 8 8.70 -2.48 2.13
C LYS A 8 7.74 -3.25 1.23
N VAL A 9 6.50 -2.76 1.12
CA VAL A 9 5.43 -3.42 0.35
C VAL A 9 4.77 -2.43 -0.59
N ALA A 10 4.36 -2.91 -1.77
CA ALA A 10 3.50 -2.19 -2.68
C ALA A 10 2.25 -3.02 -2.99
N VAL A 11 1.10 -2.36 -3.16
CA VAL A 11 -0.15 -3.02 -3.58
C VAL A 11 -0.40 -2.70 -5.06
N VAL A 12 -0.48 -3.74 -5.89
CA VAL A 12 -0.79 -3.61 -7.33
C VAL A 12 -2.23 -4.04 -7.58
N GLY A 13 -3.03 -3.11 -8.09
CA GLY A 13 -4.47 -3.19 -8.19
C GLY A 13 -5.12 -2.72 -6.88
N VAL A 14 -5.68 -1.51 -6.89
CA VAL A 14 -6.40 -0.91 -5.75
C VAL A 14 -7.87 -0.64 -6.09
N GLY A 15 -8.51 -1.65 -6.69
CA GLY A 15 -9.97 -1.77 -6.75
C GLY A 15 -10.57 -2.18 -5.40
N HIS A 16 -11.76 -2.76 -5.41
CA HIS A 16 -12.51 -3.06 -4.18
C HIS A 16 -11.69 -3.80 -3.10
N LEU A 17 -11.06 -4.93 -3.46
CA LEU A 17 -10.25 -5.70 -2.52
C LEU A 17 -8.86 -5.09 -2.27
N GLY A 18 -8.29 -4.45 -3.28
CA GLY A 18 -6.94 -3.88 -3.17
C GLY A 18 -6.86 -2.73 -2.16
N THR A 19 -7.89 -1.88 -2.11
CA THR A 19 -7.97 -0.80 -1.11
C THR A 19 -7.98 -1.33 0.33
N PHE A 20 -8.63 -2.48 0.60
CA PHE A 20 -8.58 -3.10 1.92
C PHE A 20 -7.18 -3.58 2.29
N HIS A 21 -6.47 -4.23 1.35
CA HIS A 21 -5.08 -4.65 1.58
C HIS A 21 -4.17 -3.46 1.84
N ALA A 22 -4.32 -2.38 1.06
CA ALA A 22 -3.55 -1.16 1.24
C ALA A 22 -3.79 -0.54 2.63
N ARG A 23 -5.05 -0.42 3.07
CA ARG A 23 -5.39 0.11 4.41
C ARG A 23 -4.85 -0.75 5.55
N ILE A 24 -4.98 -2.08 5.44
CA ILE A 24 -4.45 -3.00 6.46
C ILE A 24 -2.92 -2.89 6.53
N LEU A 25 -2.24 -2.90 5.39
CA LEU A 25 -0.77 -2.82 5.33
C LEU A 25 -0.26 -1.44 5.80
N ALA A 26 -0.96 -0.34 5.51
CA ALA A 26 -0.58 0.99 5.99
C ALA A 26 -0.59 1.10 7.53
N GLY A 27 -1.48 0.37 8.22
CA GLY A 27 -1.59 0.38 9.68
C GLY A 27 -0.68 -0.62 10.41
N ARG A 28 0.11 -1.42 9.69
CA ARG A 28 0.93 -2.50 10.27
C ARG A 28 2.32 -2.00 10.64
N ALA A 29 2.77 -2.29 11.86
CA ALA A 29 4.07 -1.85 12.36
C ALA A 29 5.26 -2.60 11.75
N ASP A 30 5.03 -3.81 11.23
CA ASP A 30 6.06 -4.68 10.64
C ASP A 30 6.34 -4.38 9.16
N VAL A 31 5.54 -3.52 8.53
CA VAL A 31 5.65 -3.18 7.10
C VAL A 31 5.64 -1.67 6.87
N GLU A 32 6.14 -1.28 5.71
CA GLU A 32 6.05 0.07 5.18
C GLU A 32 5.40 0.00 3.80
N LEU A 33 4.16 0.47 3.70
CA LEU A 33 3.48 0.57 2.41
C LEU A 33 4.07 1.75 1.63
N VAL A 34 4.93 1.44 0.65
CA VAL A 34 5.68 2.46 -0.11
C VAL A 34 4.98 2.89 -1.40
N ALA A 35 4.02 2.09 -1.90
CA ALA A 35 3.29 2.41 -3.11
C ALA A 35 1.94 1.70 -3.21
N VAL A 36 1.00 2.37 -3.87
CA VAL A 36 -0.19 1.76 -4.46
C VAL A 36 -0.18 2.00 -5.97
N VAL A 37 -0.53 0.97 -6.74
CA VAL A 37 -0.48 0.99 -8.20
C VAL A 37 -1.84 0.53 -8.72
N ASP A 38 -2.35 1.19 -9.75
CA ASP A 38 -3.55 0.77 -10.47
C ASP A 38 -3.41 1.10 -11.94
N ALA A 39 -4.11 0.36 -12.81
CA ALA A 39 -4.17 0.68 -14.23
C ALA A 39 -4.86 2.04 -14.48
N ASN A 40 -5.75 2.46 -13.57
CA ASN A 40 -6.30 3.81 -13.56
C ASN A 40 -5.48 4.71 -12.62
N PRO A 41 -4.68 5.66 -13.14
CA PRO A 41 -3.83 6.53 -12.31
C PRO A 41 -4.64 7.41 -11.35
N ALA A 42 -5.87 7.80 -11.72
CA ALA A 42 -6.74 8.56 -10.83
C ALA A 42 -7.17 7.75 -9.61
N ARG A 43 -7.42 6.43 -9.77
CA ARG A 43 -7.73 5.53 -8.66
C ARG A 43 -6.54 5.34 -7.74
N ALA A 44 -5.35 5.11 -8.31
CA ALA A 44 -4.12 5.00 -7.53
C ALA A 44 -3.87 6.27 -6.70
N ALA A 45 -4.02 7.45 -7.30
CA ALA A 45 -3.87 8.73 -6.61
C ALA A 45 -4.92 8.94 -5.51
N GLN A 46 -6.18 8.61 -5.78
CA GLN A 46 -7.26 8.70 -4.79
C GLN A 46 -6.96 7.82 -3.57
N VAL A 47 -6.62 6.54 -3.81
CA VAL A 47 -6.32 5.59 -2.72
C VAL A 47 -5.08 6.03 -1.96
N ALA A 48 -4.03 6.50 -2.64
CA ALA A 48 -2.83 7.02 -1.99
C ALA A 48 -3.12 8.22 -1.06
N ALA A 49 -4.11 9.05 -1.38
CA ALA A 49 -4.51 10.19 -0.54
C ALA A 49 -5.36 9.79 0.68
N GLU A 50 -5.90 8.57 0.70
CA GLU A 50 -6.73 8.03 1.79
C GLU A 50 -5.94 7.16 2.79
N LEU A 51 -4.66 6.89 2.53
CA LEU A 51 -3.76 6.04 3.33
C LEU A 51 -2.83 6.88 4.20
#